data_AF-A0A3Q4EHC8-F1
#
_entry.id   AF-A0A3Q4EHC8-F1
#
_cell.length_a   1.000
_cell.length_b   1.000
_cell.length_c   1.000
_cell.angle_alpha   90.00
_cell.angle_beta   90.00
_cell.angle_gamma   90.00
#
_symmetry.space_group_name_H-M   'P 1'
#
loop_
_entity.id
_entity.type
_entity.pdbx_description
1 polymer ?
#
loop_
_entity_poly.entity_id
_entity_poly.type
_entity_poly.pdbx_seq_one_letter_code
_entity_poly.pdbx_strand_id
1 'polypeptide(L)'
;MNSTAGPASRSRHSFKCRMKLLKAPRDGMYMMTFGVKDIDGGIDQDIFDINQGLGLDLFEGDIKLEANGKNSIIGDHKRWPHTIPYVLEDSLEMNAKGVILNAFERYRLKTCIDFKPWSGEANYISVF
;
A
#
# COMPACT_ATOMS: atom_id res chain seq x y z
N MET A 1 30.26 -4.14 -44.87
CA MET A 1 30.19 -5.23 -43.88
C MET A 1 29.27 -4.76 -42.78
N ASN A 2 27.97 -5.07 -42.91
CA ASN A 2 26.95 -4.71 -41.93
C ASN A 2 26.87 -5.83 -40.90
N SER A 3 27.08 -5.53 -39.62
CA SER A 3 26.78 -6.45 -38.53
C SER A 3 25.60 -5.89 -37.74
N THR A 4 24.45 -6.49 -37.96
CA THR A 4 23.22 -6.28 -37.20
C THR A 4 23.33 -7.00 -35.85
N ALA A 5 23.23 -6.26 -34.76
CA ALA A 5 23.12 -6.82 -33.41
C ALA A 5 21.71 -7.37 -33.18
N GLY A 6 21.61 -8.67 -32.89
CA GLY A 6 20.35 -9.35 -32.57
C GLY A 6 19.86 -9.06 -31.14
N PRO A 7 18.57 -9.34 -30.84
CA PRO A 7 17.95 -8.98 -29.57
C PRO A 7 18.42 -9.88 -28.41
N ALA A 8 18.74 -9.24 -27.28
CA ALA A 8 19.13 -9.88 -26.04
C ALA A 8 18.01 -10.76 -25.46
N SER A 9 18.30 -12.05 -25.27
CA SER A 9 17.41 -13.01 -24.65
C SER A 9 17.17 -12.70 -23.16
N ARG A 10 15.92 -12.44 -22.78
CA ARG A 10 15.47 -12.37 -21.38
C ARG A 10 15.71 -13.72 -20.68
N SER A 11 16.70 -13.76 -19.79
CA SER A 11 16.94 -14.90 -18.90
C SER A 11 15.79 -15.07 -17.91
N ARG A 12 15.16 -16.25 -17.96
CA ARG A 12 14.12 -16.72 -17.03
C ARG A 12 14.75 -17.03 -15.67
N HIS A 13 14.40 -16.28 -14.64
CA HIS A 13 14.54 -16.74 -13.26
C HIS A 13 13.15 -17.09 -12.73
N SER A 14 12.76 -18.34 -12.95
CA SER A 14 11.63 -18.96 -12.28
C SER A 14 12.05 -19.28 -10.84
N PHE A 15 11.58 -18.48 -9.88
CA PHE A 15 11.71 -18.79 -8.46
C PHE A 15 10.80 -19.97 -8.14
N LYS A 16 11.33 -21.18 -8.28
CA LYS A 16 10.65 -22.42 -7.90
C LYS A 16 10.77 -22.59 -6.38
N CYS A 17 9.91 -21.93 -5.60
CA CYS A 17 9.74 -22.27 -4.18
C CYS A 17 9.16 -23.69 -4.08
N ARG A 18 10.02 -24.67 -3.77
CA ARG A 18 9.64 -26.07 -3.62
C ARG A 18 9.07 -26.26 -2.21
N MET A 19 7.77 -26.05 -2.06
CA MET A 19 7.04 -26.35 -0.82
C MET A 19 7.06 -27.88 -0.62
N LYS A 20 7.78 -28.35 0.40
CA LYS A 20 7.82 -29.77 0.77
C LYS A 20 6.48 -30.10 1.44
N LEU A 21 5.65 -30.91 0.78
CA LEU A 21 4.40 -31.42 1.36
C LEU A 21 4.77 -32.44 2.45
N LEU A 22 4.80 -32.01 3.72
CA LEU A 22 4.83 -32.93 4.84
C LEU A 22 3.41 -33.48 5.04
N LYS A 23 3.25 -34.80 4.92
CA LYS A 23 2.00 -35.50 5.27
C LYS A 23 1.71 -35.24 6.75
N ALA A 24 0.60 -34.57 7.04
CA ALA A 24 0.07 -34.49 8.39
C ALA A 24 -0.45 -35.86 8.86
N PRO A 25 -0.30 -36.22 10.15
CA PRO A 25 -0.88 -37.44 10.70
C PRO A 25 -2.40 -37.34 10.68
N ARG A 26 -3.07 -38.43 10.30
CA ARG A 26 -4.49 -38.64 10.55
C ARG A 26 -4.61 -38.92 12.04
N ASP A 27 -5.18 -38.01 12.82
CA ASP A 27 -5.93 -38.31 14.05
C ASP A 27 -6.66 -37.05 14.57
N GLY A 28 -7.99 -37.10 14.56
CA GLY A 28 -8.90 -36.35 15.44
C GLY A 28 -8.92 -34.82 15.37
N MET A 29 -9.42 -34.22 14.28
CA MET A 29 -9.63 -32.77 14.18
C MET A 29 -11.09 -32.40 14.49
N TYR A 30 -11.32 -31.69 15.60
CA TYR A 30 -12.52 -30.86 15.73
C TYR A 30 -12.58 -29.94 14.49
N MET A 31 -13.59 -30.12 13.64
CA MET A 31 -13.84 -29.27 12.48
C MET A 31 -14.25 -27.88 12.98
N MET A 32 -13.28 -27.07 13.38
CA MET A 32 -13.42 -25.61 13.32
C MET A 32 -13.57 -25.28 11.85
N THR A 33 -14.81 -25.11 11.41
CA THR A 33 -15.10 -24.56 10.09
C THR A 33 -14.56 -23.13 10.09
N PHE A 34 -13.31 -22.96 9.67
CA PHE A 34 -12.78 -21.66 9.28
C PHE A 34 -13.53 -21.26 8.02
N GLY A 35 -14.65 -20.55 8.19
CA GLY A 35 -15.32 -19.90 7.09
C GLY A 35 -14.33 -18.93 6.46
N VAL A 36 -13.96 -19.16 5.20
CA VAL A 36 -13.20 -18.19 4.42
C VAL A 36 -14.15 -17.02 4.18
N LYS A 37 -13.91 -15.91 4.88
CA LYS A 37 -14.64 -14.67 4.62
C LYS A 37 -13.92 -13.94 3.50
N ASP A 38 -14.61 -13.80 2.39
CA ASP A 38 -14.21 -12.88 1.34
C ASP A 38 -14.50 -11.44 1.81
N ILE A 39 -13.45 -10.62 1.86
CA ILE A 39 -13.55 -9.22 2.31
C ILE A 39 -13.90 -8.31 1.13
N ASP A 40 -13.50 -8.67 -0.09
CA ASP A 40 -13.77 -7.89 -1.31
C ASP A 40 -15.10 -8.30 -1.97
N GLY A 41 -15.66 -9.46 -1.59
CA GLY A 41 -16.96 -9.93 -2.07
C GLY A 41 -16.92 -10.45 -3.50
N GLY A 42 -15.75 -10.85 -3.98
CA GLY A 42 -15.51 -11.35 -5.33
C GLY A 42 -15.41 -10.22 -6.35
N ILE A 43 -15.17 -8.99 -5.89
CA ILE A 43 -15.13 -7.78 -6.70
C ILE A 43 -13.75 -7.14 -6.55
N ASP A 44 -13.09 -6.85 -7.68
CA ASP A 44 -11.83 -6.11 -7.68
C ASP A 44 -12.14 -4.63 -7.88
N GLN A 45 -12.30 -3.90 -6.78
CA GLN A 45 -12.58 -2.46 -6.80
C GLN A 45 -11.31 -1.67 -6.54
N ASP A 46 -11.01 -0.71 -7.41
CA ASP A 46 -9.92 0.25 -7.19
C ASP A 46 -10.41 1.46 -6.37
N ILE A 47 -9.47 2.30 -5.93
CA ILE A 47 -9.75 3.51 -5.16
C ILE A 47 -10.77 4.43 -5.85
N PHE A 48 -10.71 4.52 -7.17
CA PHE A 48 -11.62 5.35 -7.95
C PHE A 48 -13.06 4.82 -7.90
N ASP A 49 -13.24 3.50 -7.97
CA ASP A 49 -14.56 2.86 -7.90
C ASP A 49 -15.19 3.08 -6.53
N ILE A 50 -14.39 2.94 -5.47
CA ILE A 50 -14.83 3.13 -4.09
C ILE A 50 -15.25 4.60 -3.88
N ASN A 51 -14.39 5.56 -4.24
CA ASN A 51 -14.66 6.98 -4.03
C ASN A 51 -15.83 7.49 -4.89
N GLN A 52 -15.95 7.00 -6.13
CA GLN A 52 -17.08 7.31 -7.01
C GLN A 52 -18.39 6.72 -6.46
N GLY A 53 -18.36 5.49 -5.94
CA GLY A 53 -19.52 4.83 -5.31
C GLY A 53 -20.03 5.57 -4.06
N LEU A 54 -19.13 6.27 -3.36
CA LEU A 54 -19.44 7.14 -2.21
C LEU A 54 -19.88 8.56 -2.64
N GLY A 55 -19.83 8.89 -3.93
CA GLY A 55 -20.21 10.20 -4.45
C GLY A 55 -19.25 11.33 -4.04
N LEU A 56 -17.98 11.02 -3.81
CA LEU A 56 -16.98 12.01 -3.42
C LEU A 56 -16.54 12.85 -4.63
N ASP A 57 -16.59 14.17 -4.50
CA ASP A 57 -16.10 15.11 -5.51
C ASP A 57 -14.59 15.36 -5.30
N LEU A 58 -13.78 14.40 -5.76
CA LEU A 58 -12.32 14.44 -5.67
C LEU A 58 -11.70 14.62 -7.05
N PHE A 59 -10.61 15.38 -7.12
CA PHE A 59 -9.84 15.52 -8.34
C PHE A 59 -9.12 14.20 -8.64
N GLU A 60 -9.16 13.77 -9.90
CA GLU A 60 -8.63 12.48 -10.35
C GLU A 60 -9.15 11.27 -9.52
N GLY A 61 -10.25 11.44 -8.77
CA GLY A 61 -10.92 10.41 -8.02
C GLY A 61 -10.38 10.14 -6.60
N ASP A 62 -9.19 10.62 -6.23
CA ASP A 62 -8.59 10.41 -4.90
C ASP A 62 -7.82 11.62 -4.34
N ILE A 63 -7.74 12.74 -5.07
CA ILE A 63 -6.99 13.93 -4.66
C ILE A 63 -7.94 15.03 -4.17
N LYS A 64 -7.75 15.46 -2.92
CA LYS A 64 -8.39 16.68 -2.41
C LYS A 64 -7.57 17.91 -2.82
N LEU A 65 -8.09 18.71 -3.75
CA LEU A 65 -7.44 19.94 -4.15
C LEU A 65 -7.65 21.05 -3.12
N GLU A 66 -6.58 21.76 -2.80
CA GLU A 66 -6.69 23.10 -2.21
C GLU A 66 -7.14 24.11 -3.28
N ALA A 67 -7.63 25.27 -2.84
CA ALA A 67 -8.27 26.29 -3.70
C ALA A 67 -7.46 26.73 -4.95
N ASN A 68 -6.16 26.42 -5.02
CA ASN A 68 -5.28 26.79 -6.12
C ASN A 68 -5.03 25.69 -7.18
N GLY A 69 -5.66 24.52 -7.10
CA GLY A 69 -5.87 23.60 -8.24
C GLY A 69 -4.66 23.25 -9.12
N LYS A 70 -3.47 23.01 -8.54
CA LYS A 70 -2.27 22.63 -9.31
C LYS A 70 -1.94 21.15 -9.13
N ASN A 71 -1.73 20.44 -10.25
CA ASN A 71 -1.30 19.03 -10.28
C ASN A 71 0.13 18.80 -9.76
N SER A 72 0.88 19.89 -9.52
CA SER A 72 2.19 19.85 -8.88
C SER A 72 2.32 21.04 -7.94
N ILE A 73 2.60 20.73 -6.68
CA ILE A 73 2.97 21.74 -5.70
C ILE A 73 4.44 22.13 -5.95
N ILE A 74 4.63 23.25 -6.63
CA ILE A 74 5.96 23.81 -6.90
C ILE A 74 6.44 24.55 -5.64
N GLY A 75 7.60 24.14 -5.13
CA GLY A 75 8.31 24.79 -4.02
C GLY A 75 8.77 23.82 -2.95
N ASP A 76 10.07 23.84 -2.64
CA ASP A 76 10.66 22.98 -1.61
C ASP A 76 10.02 23.20 -0.22
N HIS A 77 9.47 24.40 0.02
CA HIS A 77 8.76 24.76 1.25
C HIS A 77 7.45 23.98 1.49
N LYS A 78 6.95 23.25 0.49
CA LYS A 78 5.75 22.40 0.64
C LYS A 78 6.07 20.90 0.68
N ARG A 79 7.36 20.54 0.69
CA ARG A 79 7.79 19.16 0.78
C ARG A 79 7.92 18.73 2.23
N TRP A 80 7.62 17.47 2.48
CA TRP A 80 7.89 16.86 3.77
C TRP A 80 9.41 16.69 3.97
N PRO A 81 9.90 16.79 5.22
CA PRO A 81 11.25 16.37 5.56
C PRO A 81 11.38 14.84 5.41
N HIS A 82 12.62 14.34 5.45
CA HIS A 82 12.90 12.91 5.33
C HIS A 82 12.18 12.06 6.39
N THR A 83 11.93 12.60 7.58
CA THR A 83 11.17 11.91 8.63
C THR A 83 9.84 12.61 8.85
N ILE A 84 8.74 11.96 8.47
CA ILE A 84 7.39 12.51 8.47
C ILE A 84 6.68 12.14 9.78
N PRO A 85 6.22 13.12 10.59
CA PRO A 85 5.41 12.84 11.76
C PRO A 85 4.01 12.37 11.35
N TYR A 86 3.46 11.36 12.02
CA TYR A 86 2.11 10.85 11.77
C TYR A 86 1.30 10.60 13.04
N VAL A 87 -0.03 10.61 12.89
CA VAL A 87 -1.03 10.15 13.86
C VAL A 87 -1.95 9.15 13.17
N LEU A 88 -2.18 7.99 13.81
CA LEU A 88 -3.23 7.04 13.41
C LEU A 88 -4.38 7.16 14.39
N GLU A 89 -5.50 7.72 13.95
CA GLU A 89 -6.64 7.98 14.83
C GLU A 89 -7.31 6.69 15.31
N ASP A 90 -8.07 6.79 16.41
CA ASP A 90 -8.77 5.65 17.00
C ASP A 90 -9.98 5.18 16.18
N SER A 91 -10.48 6.04 15.27
CA SER A 91 -11.50 5.67 14.28
C SER A 91 -11.02 4.61 13.29
N LEU A 92 -9.70 4.52 13.08
CA LEU A 92 -9.13 3.69 12.05
C LEU A 92 -9.15 2.21 12.44
N GLU A 93 -9.63 1.36 11.51
CA GLU A 93 -9.71 -0.08 11.73
C GLU A 93 -8.33 -0.67 12.07
N MET A 94 -8.29 -1.65 12.99
CA MET A 94 -7.03 -2.31 13.38
C MET A 94 -6.29 -2.94 12.21
N ASN A 95 -7.02 -3.52 11.25
CA ASN A 95 -6.42 -4.05 10.03
C ASN A 95 -5.77 -2.94 9.20
N ALA A 96 -6.46 -1.80 9.01
CA ALA A 96 -5.93 -0.64 8.31
C ALA A 96 -4.67 -0.08 8.99
N LYS A 97 -4.65 0.04 10.34
CA LYS A 97 -3.44 0.43 11.09
C LYS A 97 -2.27 -0.49 10.76
N GLY A 98 -2.49 -1.80 10.75
CA GLY A 98 -1.46 -2.78 10.38
C GLY A 98 -0.97 -2.63 8.94
N VAL A 99 -1.87 -2.43 7.98
CA VAL A 99 -1.54 -2.22 6.56
C VAL A 99 -0.73 -0.94 6.36
N ILE A 100 -1.09 0.15 7.03
CA ILE A 100 -0.38 1.43 6.95
C ILE A 100 1.04 1.30 7.51
N LEU A 101 1.22 0.65 8.67
CA LEU A 101 2.54 0.41 9.24
C LEU A 101 3.41 -0.46 8.30
N ASN A 102 2.82 -1.47 7.65
CA ASN A 102 3.52 -2.25 6.63
C ASN A 102 3.91 -1.40 5.40
N ALA A 103 3.07 -0.45 5.00
CA ALA A 103 3.43 0.50 3.94
C ALA A 103 4.62 1.39 4.35
N PHE A 104 4.66 1.88 5.59
CA PHE A 104 5.81 2.65 6.11
C PHE A 104 7.11 1.85 6.07
N GLU A 105 7.08 0.56 6.40
CA GLU A 105 8.26 -0.31 6.25
C GLU A 105 8.73 -0.42 4.79
N ARG A 106 7.81 -0.46 3.82
CA ARG A 106 8.19 -0.47 2.40
C ARG A 106 8.89 0.82 1.99
N TYR A 107 8.49 1.97 2.53
CA TYR A 107 9.18 3.24 2.29
C TYR A 107 10.59 3.22 2.88
N ARG A 108 10.74 2.77 4.13
CA ARG A 108 12.05 2.62 4.80
C ARG A 108 13.03 1.75 4.02
N LEU A 109 12.52 0.70 3.36
CA LEU A 109 13.35 -0.23 2.59
C LEU A 109 13.76 0.29 1.21
N LYS A 110 12.95 1.15 0.59
CA LYS A 110 13.10 1.52 -0.83
C LYS A 110 13.47 2.99 -1.05
N THR A 111 13.40 3.81 -0.01
CA THR A 111 13.57 5.26 -0.09
C THR A 111 14.32 5.77 1.13
N CYS A 112 14.68 7.05 1.14
CA CYS A 112 15.21 7.74 2.31
C CYS A 112 14.12 8.36 3.22
N ILE A 113 12.85 8.00 3.00
CA ILE A 113 11.73 8.50 3.79
C ILE A 113 11.47 7.57 4.98
N ASP A 114 11.28 8.19 6.15
CA ASP A 114 10.95 7.55 7.41
C ASP A 114 9.71 8.20 8.03
N PHE A 115 9.07 7.48 8.95
CA PHE A 115 7.84 7.88 9.63
C PHE A 115 8.02 7.75 11.13
N LYS A 116 7.58 8.76 11.90
CA LYS A 116 7.63 8.72 13.37
C LYS A 116 6.29 9.13 13.98
N PRO A 117 5.93 8.63 15.17
CA PRO A 117 4.80 9.16 15.91
C PRO A 117 4.95 10.66 16.12
N TRP A 118 3.86 11.40 15.92
CA TRP A 118 3.82 12.83 16.17
C TRP A 118 4.15 13.16 17.63
N SER A 119 4.96 14.19 17.82
CA SER A 119 5.50 14.61 19.12
C SER A 119 5.38 16.12 19.37
N GLY A 120 4.50 16.81 18.62
CA GLY A 120 4.27 18.24 18.72
C GLY A 120 4.77 19.07 17.54
N GLU A 121 5.11 18.44 16.41
CA GLU A 121 5.49 19.13 15.19
C GLU A 121 4.30 19.91 14.60
N ALA A 122 4.57 21.08 14.00
CA ALA A 122 3.54 21.94 13.43
C ALA A 122 2.79 21.30 12.25
N ASN A 123 3.48 20.48 11.45
CA ASN A 123 2.92 19.76 10.31
C ASN A 123 3.11 18.26 10.51
N TYR A 124 2.06 17.49 10.30
CA TYR A 124 2.04 16.03 10.40
C TYR A 124 0.93 15.46 9.52
N ILE A 125 0.97 14.16 9.26
CA ILE A 125 -0.11 13.42 8.56
C ILE A 125 -1.06 12.83 9.61
N SER A 126 -2.35 13.18 9.56
CA SER A 126 -3.39 12.46 10.31
C SER A 126 -4.10 11.47 9.39
N VAL A 127 -4.25 10.23 9.83
CA VAL A 127 -4.97 9.17 9.10
C VAL A 127 -6.15 8.71 9.96
N PHE A 128 -7.36 8.77 9.40
CA PHE A 128 -8.63 8.56 10.10
C PHE A 128 -9.61 7.67 9.33
#